data_AF-A0A939H3U1-F1
#
_entry.id   AF-A0A939H3U1-F1
#
_cell.length_a   1.000
_cell.length_b   1.000
_cell.length_c   1.000
_cell.angle_alpha   90.00
_cell.angle_beta   90.00
_cell.angle_gamma   90.00
#
_symmetry.space_group_name_H-M   'P 1'
#
loop_
_entity.id
_entity.type
_entity.pdbx_description
1 polymer ?
#
loop_
_entity_poly.entity_id
_entity_poly.type
_entity_poly.pdbx_seq_one_letter_code
_entity_poly.pdbx_strand_id
1 'polypeptide(L)' 'MKRTKLVYANRDEDIKEKVELTMKKYHITEEDLIEVRYSEKDSTKNALIIYNSR' A
#
# COMPACT_ATOMS: atom_id res chain seq x y z
N MET A 1 13.98 -5.57 9.21
CA MET A 1 14.49 -4.49 8.33
C MET A 1 13.30 -3.70 7.77
N LYS A 2 13.34 -2.36 7.72
CA LYS A 2 12.25 -1.58 7.11
C LYS A 2 12.18 -1.83 5.61
N ARG A 3 10.98 -2.11 5.09
CA ARG A 3 10.68 -2.29 3.67
C ARG A 3 9.53 -1.37 3.25
N THR A 4 9.48 -1.10 1.96
CA THR A 4 8.44 -0.28 1.35
C THR A 4 7.84 -1.00 0.16
N LYS A 5 6.52 -0.90 -0.01
CA LYS A 5 5.81 -1.40 -1.18
C LYS A 5 4.94 -0.31 -1.78
N LEU A 6 5.19 -0.02 -3.05
CA LEU A 6 4.41 0.95 -3.81
C LEU A 6 3.24 0.26 -4.51
N VAL A 7 2.06 0.85 -4.38
CA VAL A 7 0.79 0.39 -4.93
C VAL A 7 0.23 1.49 -5.82
N TYR A 8 -0.27 1.11 -6.99
CA TYR A 8 -0.88 2.01 -7.95
C TYR A 8 -2.31 1.57 -8.23
N ALA A 9 -3.22 2.53 -8.26
CA ALA A 9 -4.60 2.36 -8.68
C ALA A 9 -4.87 3.30 -9.86
N ASN A 10 -5.52 2.75 -10.88
CA ASN A 10 -6.07 3.50 -12.00
C ASN A 10 -7.28 4.33 -11.54
N ARG A 11 -7.79 5.19 -12.43
CA ARG A 11 -8.87 6.14 -12.14
C ARG A 11 -10.08 5.52 -11.45
N ASP A 12 -10.51 4.35 -11.95
CA ASP A 12 -11.73 3.68 -11.52
C ASP A 12 -11.50 2.67 -10.38
N GLU A 13 -10.26 2.48 -9.95
CA GLU A 13 -9.90 1.54 -8.89
C GLU A 13 -9.85 2.24 -7.52
N ASP A 14 -10.26 1.53 -6.47
CA ASP A 14 -10.06 1.96 -5.10
C ASP A 14 -8.63 1.63 -4.64
N ILE A 15 -7.86 2.66 -4.31
CA ILE A 15 -6.49 2.52 -3.82
C ILE A 15 -6.44 1.80 -2.46
N LYS A 16 -7.46 1.93 -1.61
CA LYS A 16 -7.51 1.27 -0.31
C LYS A 16 -7.68 -0.24 -0.48
N GLU A 17 -8.60 -0.67 -1.34
CA GLU A 17 -8.79 -2.09 -1.66
C GLU A 17 -7.49 -2.69 -2.22
N LYS A 18 -6.81 -1.98 -3.13
CA LYS A 18 -5.51 -2.42 -3.66
C LYS A 18 -4.42 -2.50 -2.60
N VAL A 19 -4.41 -1.60 -1.62
CA VAL A 19 -3.49 -1.68 -0.47
C VAL A 19 -3.76 -2.93 0.33
N GLU A 20 -5.02 -3.22 0.68
CA GLU A 20 -5.38 -4.43 1.44
C GLU A 20 -5.02 -5.72 0.70
N LEU A 21 -5.32 -5.79 -0.60
CA LEU A 21 -4.93 -6.92 -1.45
C LEU A 21 -3.41 -7.08 -1.52
N THR A 22 -2.67 -5.97 -1.59
CA THR A 22 -1.20 -5.98 -1.58
C THR A 22 -0.68 -6.47 -0.23
N MET A 23 -1.22 -5.98 0.89
CA MET A 23 -0.83 -6.44 2.23
C MET A 23 -1.05 -7.94 2.38
N LYS A 24 -2.22 -8.45 1.97
CA LYS A 24 -2.51 -9.90 1.95
C LYS A 24 -1.53 -10.67 1.07
N LYS A 25 -1.29 -10.22 -0.17
CA LYS A 25 -0.36 -10.88 -1.11
C LYS A 25 1.07 -10.97 -0.57
N TYR A 26 1.54 -9.92 0.10
CA TYR A 26 2.89 -9.85 0.66
C TYR A 26 2.97 -10.31 2.11
N HIS A 27 1.87 -10.85 2.66
CA HIS A 27 1.81 -11.35 4.03
C HIS A 27 2.24 -10.27 5.05
N ILE A 28 1.90 -9.01 4.76
CA ILE A 28 2.15 -7.87 5.63
C ILE A 28 1.02 -7.85 6.66
N THR A 29 1.35 -8.16 7.91
CA THR A 29 0.39 -8.10 9.02
C THR A 29 0.24 -6.66 9.52
N GLU A 30 -0.83 -6.40 10.27
CA GLU A 30 -1.01 -5.09 10.92
C GLU A 30 0.09 -4.81 11.95
N GLU A 31 0.64 -5.83 12.60
CA GLU A 31 1.77 -5.69 13.54
C GLU A 31 3.06 -5.25 12.84
N ASP A 32 3.26 -5.72 11.60
CA ASP A 32 4.42 -5.37 10.80
C ASP A 32 4.23 -4.00 10.11
N LEU A 33 2.99 -3.52 9.97
CA LEU A 33 2.68 -2.25 9.31
C LEU A 33 3.13 -1.06 10.16
N ILE A 34 3.88 -0.16 9.54
CA ILE A 34 4.32 1.09 10.18
C ILE A 34 3.41 2.24 9.75
N GLU A 35 3.22 2.40 8.44
CA GLU A 35 2.48 3.53 7.87
C GLU A 35 2.02 3.20 6.44
N VAL A 36 0.88 3.73 6.01
CA VAL A 36 0.51 3.79 4.60
C VAL A 36 0.34 5.26 4.19
N ARG A 37 1.13 5.70 3.21
CA ARG A 37 1.04 7.05 2.65
C ARG A 37 0.27 7.02 1.35
N TYR A 38 -0.88 7.69 1.33
CA TYR A 38 -1.67 7.86 0.12
C TYR A 38 -1.27 9.14 -0.60
N SER A 39 -1.24 9.09 -1.93
CA SER A 39 -1.12 10.27 -2.77
C SER A 39 -2.06 10.13 -3.96
N GLU A 40 -2.78 11.21 -4.24
CA GLU A 40 -3.71 11.28 -5.35
C GLU A 40 -3.33 12.48 -6.20
N LYS A 41 -3.07 12.23 -7.48
CA LYS A 41 -2.76 13.27 -8.46
C LYS A 41 -3.55 12.98 -9.73
N ASP A 42 -4.41 13.92 -10.11
CA ASP A 42 -5.28 13.82 -11.28
C ASP A 42 -6.13 12.54 -11.24
N SER A 43 -5.97 11.66 -12.24
CA SER A 43 -6.66 10.36 -12.32
C SER A 43 -5.83 9.20 -11.77
N THR A 44 -4.65 9.49 -11.21
CA THR A 44 -3.75 8.46 -10.67
C THR A 44 -3.74 8.50 -9.15
N LYS A 45 -4.01 7.35 -8.54
CA LYS A 45 -3.94 7.15 -7.09
C LYS A 45 -2.80 6.20 -6.80
N ASN A 46 -1.95 6.54 -5.83
CA ASN A 46 -0.89 5.65 -5.37
C ASN A 46 -0.84 5.61 -3.85
N ALA A 47 -0.26 4.53 -3.34
CA ALA A 47 -0.03 4.34 -1.92
C ALA A 47 1.33 3.70 -1.68
N LEU A 48 2.07 4.22 -0.70
CA LEU A 48 3.32 3.64 -0.23
C LEU A 48 3.08 2.98 1.12
N ILE A 49 3.13 1.65 1.14
CA ILE A 49 3.05 0.83 2.35
C ILE A 49 4.46 0.74 2.93
N ILE A 50 4.63 1.14 4.19
CA ILE A 50 5.88 1.10 4.93
C ILE A 50 5.69 0.07 6.05
N TYR A 51 6.57 -0.95 6.11
CA TYR A 51 6.40 -2.08 7.03
C TYR A 51 7.76 -2.65 7.48
N ASN A 52 7.75 -3.34 8.61
CA ASN A 52 8.88 -4.14 9.08
C ASN A 52 8.84 -5.51 8.42
N SER A 53 9.88 -5.85 7.64
CA SER A 53 10.09 -7.24 7.27
C SER A 53 10.86 -7.92 8.39
N ARG A 54 10.27 -8.99 8.91
CA ARG A 54 11.00 -10.03 9.64
C ARG A 54 12.04 -10.67 8.71
#